data_AF-A0A936IEH5-F1
#
_entry.id   AF-A0A936IEH5-F1
#
_cell.length_a   1.000
_cell.length_b   1.000
_cell.length_c   1.000
_cell.angle_alpha   90.00
_cell.angle_beta   90.00
_cell.angle_gamma   90.00
#
_symmetry.space_group_name_H-M   'P 1'
#
loop_
_entity.id
_entity.type
_entity.pdbx_description
1 polymer ?
#
loop_
_entity_poly.entity_id
_entity_poly.type
_entity_poly.pdbx_seq_one_letter_code
_entity_poly.pdbx_strand_id
1 'polypeptide(L)'
;MNTTAGRIRLEPTHAFRPATGETFAFWVETNSLQSQWGVYGQKISAAGARQWGDTGLEITALDGNQESFVRATPFLDGAMAFWFESSGNSRILGTRVDSGGAAAWVPAVRTVSNRITEKSRLDVNRTPSGMALLAWGDGPATGNRDIYATNVNPPNGSVGLPVFLHGDTDCDGDIDFDDIDPFVAALGGQAVYEVLYPGCYWLNADADGDGDVDFDDIDAFVALIGS
;
A
#
# COMPACT_ATOMS: atom_id res chain seq x y z
N MET A 1 -17.07 -0.65 -12.28
CA MET A 1 -16.42 -1.87 -12.79
C MET A 1 -16.23 -1.75 -14.30
N ASN A 2 -15.22 -2.43 -14.87
CA ASN A 2 -14.85 -2.35 -16.29
C ASN A 2 -15.85 -3.07 -17.22
N THR A 3 -15.72 -2.87 -18.53
CA THR A 3 -16.67 -3.38 -19.55
C THR A 3 -16.09 -4.43 -20.49
N THR A 4 -14.91 -5.00 -20.18
CA THR A 4 -14.25 -6.00 -21.04
C THR A 4 -15.11 -7.27 -21.18
N ALA A 5 -15.49 -7.61 -22.41
CA ALA A 5 -16.26 -8.81 -22.71
C ALA A 5 -15.42 -10.09 -22.52
N GLY A 6 -16.07 -11.23 -22.23
CA GLY A 6 -15.38 -12.53 -22.09
C GLY A 6 -14.50 -12.64 -20.84
N ARG A 7 -14.79 -11.82 -19.83
CA ARG A 7 -14.07 -11.78 -18.55
C ARG A 7 -15.04 -11.91 -17.39
N ILE A 8 -14.62 -12.60 -16.33
CA ILE A 8 -15.40 -12.76 -15.10
C ILE A 8 -14.74 -11.91 -14.01
N ARG A 9 -15.51 -11.12 -13.27
CA ARG A 9 -15.03 -10.35 -12.13
C ARG A 9 -15.50 -11.02 -10.85
N LEU A 10 -14.56 -11.28 -9.96
CA LEU A 10 -14.78 -11.98 -8.71
C LEU A 10 -14.26 -11.12 -7.56
N GLU A 11 -14.90 -11.29 -6.40
CA GLU A 11 -14.39 -10.76 -5.11
C GLU A 11 -14.05 -9.25 -5.13
N PRO A 12 -14.97 -8.37 -5.57
CA PRO A 12 -14.68 -6.95 -5.56
C PRO A 12 -14.52 -6.44 -4.12
N THR A 13 -13.49 -5.63 -3.92
CA THR A 13 -13.23 -4.86 -2.71
C THR A 13 -13.13 -3.38 -3.07
N HIS A 14 -13.17 -2.51 -2.05
CA HIS A 14 -13.07 -1.07 -2.27
C HIS A 14 -12.30 -0.36 -1.16
N ALA A 15 -11.76 0.80 -1.51
CA ALA A 15 -11.15 1.76 -0.62
C ALA A 15 -11.77 3.14 -0.91
N PHE A 16 -12.44 3.71 0.09
CA PHE A 16 -13.08 5.03 -0.02
C PHE A 16 -12.17 6.11 0.57
N ARG A 17 -12.02 7.24 -0.11
CA ARG A 17 -11.30 8.41 0.42
C ARG A 17 -12.29 9.52 0.79
N PRO A 18 -12.55 9.75 2.09
CA PRO A 18 -13.49 10.78 2.51
C PRO A 18 -13.10 12.20 2.07
N ALA A 19 -11.80 12.51 2.00
CA ALA A 19 -11.31 13.85 1.66
C ALA A 19 -11.68 14.29 0.24
N THR A 20 -11.77 13.36 -0.71
CA THR A 20 -12.05 13.64 -2.14
C THR A 20 -13.38 13.05 -2.60
N GLY A 21 -13.98 12.14 -1.83
CA GLY A 21 -15.19 11.40 -2.19
C GLY A 21 -14.95 10.34 -3.27
N GLU A 22 -13.70 10.05 -3.65
CA GLU A 22 -13.38 9.04 -4.65
C GLU A 22 -13.35 7.62 -4.03
N THR A 23 -13.70 6.63 -4.84
CA THR A 23 -13.67 5.21 -4.47
C THR A 23 -12.74 4.47 -5.41
N PHE A 24 -11.77 3.74 -4.86
CA PHE A 24 -10.98 2.76 -5.60
C PHE A 24 -11.62 1.39 -5.41
N ALA A 25 -11.87 0.67 -6.50
CA ALA A 25 -12.34 -0.70 -6.46
C ALA A 25 -11.29 -1.62 -7.06
N PHE A 26 -11.06 -2.77 -6.43
CA PHE A 26 -10.16 -3.81 -6.92
C PHE A 26 -10.87 -5.15 -6.95
N TRP A 27 -10.54 -6.02 -7.90
CA TRP A 27 -11.17 -7.33 -8.05
C TRP A 27 -10.21 -8.31 -8.70
N VAL A 28 -10.53 -9.60 -8.55
CA VAL A 28 -9.93 -10.65 -9.37
C VAL A 28 -10.67 -10.70 -10.70
N GLU A 29 -9.96 -10.61 -11.81
CA GLU A 29 -10.51 -10.88 -13.13
C GLU A 29 -10.03 -12.25 -13.62
N THR A 30 -10.90 -12.98 -14.33
CA THR A 30 -10.54 -14.25 -14.97
C THR A 30 -10.93 -14.24 -16.44
N ASN A 31 -10.29 -15.11 -17.23
CA ASN A 31 -10.85 -15.49 -18.53
C ASN A 31 -12.15 -16.31 -18.36
N SER A 32 -12.92 -16.47 -19.44
CA SER A 32 -14.20 -17.23 -19.40
C SER A 32 -14.06 -18.70 -18.97
N LEU A 33 -12.87 -19.28 -19.12
CA LEU A 33 -12.58 -20.67 -18.75
C LEU A 33 -12.11 -20.82 -17.31
N GLN A 34 -11.90 -19.71 -16.58
CA GLN A 34 -11.30 -19.68 -15.25
C GLN A 34 -10.00 -20.50 -15.21
N SER A 35 -9.14 -20.29 -16.20
CA SER A 35 -7.81 -20.88 -16.30
C SER A 35 -6.70 -19.83 -16.24
N GLN A 36 -7.07 -18.55 -16.19
CA GLN A 36 -6.15 -17.45 -15.99
C GLN A 36 -6.77 -16.42 -15.05
N TRP A 37 -5.97 -15.85 -14.16
CA TRP A 37 -6.38 -14.87 -13.16
C TRP A 37 -5.40 -13.70 -13.12
N GLY A 38 -5.89 -12.57 -12.62
CA GLY A 38 -5.15 -11.34 -12.50
C GLY A 38 -5.93 -10.35 -11.64
N VAL A 39 -5.27 -9.31 -11.17
CA VAL A 39 -5.86 -8.27 -10.33
C VAL A 39 -6.04 -7.01 -11.15
N TYR A 40 -7.23 -6.44 -11.06
CA TYR A 40 -7.60 -5.23 -11.79
C TYR A 40 -8.21 -4.21 -10.85
N GLY A 41 -8.12 -2.95 -11.24
CA GLY A 41 -8.61 -1.81 -10.47
C GLY A 41 -9.48 -0.86 -11.29
N GLN A 42 -10.29 -0.06 -10.59
CA GLN A 42 -10.99 1.08 -11.17
C GLN A 42 -11.10 2.19 -10.12
N LYS A 43 -10.74 3.39 -10.51
CA LYS A 43 -11.08 4.59 -9.76
C LYS A 43 -12.44 5.12 -10.19
N ILE A 44 -13.29 5.41 -9.23
CA ILE A 44 -14.61 6.00 -9.40
C ILE A 44 -14.61 7.36 -8.72
N SER A 45 -14.90 8.42 -9.48
CA SER A 45 -15.02 9.78 -8.94
C SER A 45 -16.22 9.90 -7.99
N ALA A 46 -16.27 10.99 -7.21
CA ALA A 46 -17.42 11.29 -6.35
C ALA A 46 -18.76 11.37 -7.11
N ALA A 47 -18.73 11.66 -8.42
CA ALA A 47 -19.91 11.67 -9.29
C ALA A 47 -20.27 10.30 -9.87
N GLY A 48 -19.53 9.24 -9.53
CA GLY A 48 -19.77 7.88 -10.03
C GLY A 48 -19.13 7.58 -11.39
N ALA A 49 -18.28 8.47 -11.93
CA ALA A 49 -17.63 8.27 -13.21
C ALA A 49 -16.34 7.43 -13.08
N ARG A 50 -16.10 6.50 -14.02
CA ARG A 50 -14.83 5.76 -14.13
C ARG A 50 -13.68 6.70 -14.50
N GLN A 51 -12.48 6.47 -13.97
CA GLN A 51 -11.32 7.34 -14.16
C GLN A 51 -10.07 6.60 -14.68
N TRP A 52 -10.04 5.26 -14.63
CA TRP A 52 -8.96 4.44 -15.20
C TRP A 52 -9.43 3.74 -16.49
N GLY A 53 -10.12 4.50 -17.34
CA GLY A 53 -10.70 4.00 -18.58
C GLY A 53 -11.82 2.97 -18.38
N ASP A 54 -12.40 2.53 -19.49
CA ASP A 54 -13.51 1.56 -19.47
C ASP A 54 -13.06 0.13 -19.19
N THR A 55 -11.79 -0.20 -19.46
CA THR A 55 -11.17 -1.50 -19.19
C THR A 55 -10.64 -1.64 -17.77
N GLY A 56 -10.52 -0.54 -17.03
CA GLY A 56 -9.85 -0.51 -15.73
C GLY A 56 -8.34 -0.54 -15.85
N LEU A 57 -7.68 -0.40 -14.71
CA LEU A 57 -6.25 -0.51 -14.52
C LEU A 57 -5.87 -1.99 -14.36
N GLU A 58 -4.93 -2.48 -15.15
CA GLU A 58 -4.32 -3.79 -14.95
C GLU A 58 -3.22 -3.67 -13.88
N ILE A 59 -3.36 -4.41 -12.78
CA ILE A 59 -2.34 -4.49 -11.72
C ILE A 59 -1.45 -5.72 -11.97
N THR A 60 -2.08 -6.87 -12.15
CA THR A 60 -1.42 -8.07 -12.66
C THR A 60 -2.17 -8.57 -13.90
N ALA A 61 -1.40 -8.87 -14.94
CA ALA A 61 -1.95 -9.43 -16.16
C ALA A 61 -2.51 -10.83 -15.90
N LEU A 62 -3.47 -11.25 -16.73
CA LEU A 62 -4.03 -12.59 -16.64
C LEU A 62 -2.98 -13.65 -16.99
N ASP A 63 -2.62 -14.47 -16.01
CA ASP A 63 -1.70 -15.58 -16.18
C ASP A 63 -2.20 -16.85 -15.46
N GLY A 64 -1.37 -17.91 -15.41
CA GLY A 64 -1.75 -19.20 -14.81
C GLY A 64 -1.71 -19.23 -13.27
N ASN A 65 -1.25 -18.18 -12.61
CA ASN A 65 -1.30 -18.06 -11.16
C ASN A 65 -2.72 -17.68 -10.74
N GLN A 66 -3.21 -18.31 -9.67
CA GLN A 66 -4.54 -18.06 -9.17
C GLN A 66 -4.51 -16.95 -8.13
N GLU A 67 -5.01 -15.78 -8.52
CA GLU A 67 -5.22 -14.63 -7.65
C GLU A 67 -6.55 -14.74 -6.91
N SER A 68 -6.57 -14.43 -5.60
CA SER A 68 -7.77 -14.51 -4.76
C SER A 68 -7.69 -13.62 -3.52
N PHE A 69 -8.82 -13.43 -2.84
CA PHE A 69 -8.94 -12.68 -1.59
C PHE A 69 -8.38 -11.25 -1.67
N VAL A 70 -8.67 -10.53 -2.75
CA VAL A 70 -8.23 -9.13 -2.89
C VAL A 70 -8.86 -8.29 -1.77
N ARG A 71 -8.02 -7.50 -1.08
CA ARG A 71 -8.40 -6.55 -0.04
C ARG A 71 -7.74 -5.21 -0.34
N ALA A 72 -8.44 -4.12 -0.03
CA ALA A 72 -7.95 -2.78 -0.32
C ALA A 72 -8.09 -1.86 0.90
N THR A 73 -7.19 -0.89 1.00
CA THR A 73 -7.23 0.18 2.00
C THR A 73 -6.83 1.51 1.33
N PRO A 74 -7.47 2.63 1.66
CA PRO A 74 -7.13 3.92 1.06
C PRO A 74 -5.75 4.41 1.52
N PHE A 75 -5.10 5.21 0.69
CA PHE A 75 -3.93 5.99 1.05
C PHE A 75 -4.07 7.43 0.52
N LEU A 76 -3.27 8.35 1.05
CA LEU A 76 -3.39 9.81 0.87
C LEU A 76 -3.53 10.28 -0.58
N ASP A 77 -2.98 9.55 -1.52
CA ASP A 77 -3.00 9.88 -2.94
C ASP A 77 -3.61 8.74 -3.75
N GLY A 78 -4.23 7.72 -3.16
CA GLY A 78 -4.63 6.54 -3.89
C GLY A 78 -5.13 5.40 -3.00
N ALA A 79 -4.68 4.18 -3.29
CA ALA A 79 -5.02 3.01 -2.50
C ALA A 79 -3.93 1.93 -2.56
N MET A 80 -3.90 1.11 -1.51
CA MET A 80 -3.15 -0.14 -1.49
C MET A 80 -4.11 -1.31 -1.69
N ALA A 81 -3.65 -2.34 -2.39
CA ALA A 81 -4.37 -3.59 -2.57
C ALA A 81 -3.46 -4.78 -2.26
N PHE A 82 -4.01 -5.80 -1.63
CA PHE A 82 -3.31 -7.02 -1.20
C PHE A 82 -4.13 -8.24 -1.55
N TRP A 83 -3.47 -9.33 -1.94
CA TRP A 83 -4.15 -10.54 -2.39
C TRP A 83 -3.29 -11.79 -2.18
N PHE A 84 -3.91 -12.95 -2.32
CA PHE A 84 -3.19 -14.22 -2.41
C PHE A 84 -2.89 -14.55 -3.86
N GLU A 85 -1.64 -14.95 -4.11
CA GLU A 85 -1.20 -15.58 -5.36
C GLU A 85 -0.94 -17.06 -5.07
N SER A 86 -1.57 -17.97 -5.81
CA SER A 86 -1.45 -19.40 -5.55
C SER A 86 -1.34 -20.28 -6.80
N SER A 87 -0.70 -21.43 -6.61
CA SER A 87 -0.78 -22.62 -7.48
C SER A 87 -0.96 -23.90 -6.63
N GLY A 88 -1.73 -23.78 -5.53
CA GLY A 88 -1.86 -24.76 -4.45
C GLY A 88 -1.66 -24.07 -3.10
N ASN A 89 -0.40 -23.89 -2.70
CA ASN A 89 -0.03 -23.00 -1.58
C ASN A 89 0.07 -21.54 -2.06
N SER A 90 -0.14 -20.59 -1.15
CA SER A 90 -0.26 -19.16 -1.48
C SER A 90 0.92 -18.33 -0.99
N ARG A 91 1.23 -17.24 -1.68
CA ARG A 91 1.95 -16.06 -1.17
C ARG A 91 0.94 -14.97 -0.83
N ILE A 92 1.40 -13.91 -0.17
CA ILE A 92 0.66 -12.63 -0.13
C ILE A 92 1.44 -11.63 -0.95
N LEU A 93 0.79 -11.04 -1.93
CA LEU A 93 1.31 -9.95 -2.74
C LEU A 93 0.54 -8.66 -2.44
N GLY A 94 1.10 -7.52 -2.84
CA GLY A 94 0.40 -6.26 -2.80
C GLY A 94 0.95 -5.23 -3.77
N THR A 95 0.18 -4.17 -3.94
CA THR A 95 0.57 -2.95 -4.67
C THR A 95 0.07 -1.71 -3.93
N ARG A 96 0.70 -0.56 -4.21
CA ARG A 96 0.13 0.76 -3.97
C ARG A 96 0.02 1.47 -5.31
N VAL A 97 -1.14 2.03 -5.59
CA VAL A 97 -1.39 2.87 -6.77
C VAL A 97 -1.81 4.25 -6.34
N ASP A 98 -1.32 5.26 -7.05
CA ASP A 98 -1.75 6.65 -6.88
C ASP A 98 -3.12 6.91 -7.55
N SER A 99 -3.55 8.16 -7.50
CA SER A 99 -4.87 8.58 -7.97
C SER A 99 -4.97 8.59 -9.49
N GLY A 100 -3.84 8.62 -10.19
CA GLY A 100 -3.70 8.48 -11.63
C GLY A 100 -3.62 7.02 -12.10
N GLY A 101 -3.36 6.08 -11.18
CA GLY A 101 -3.20 4.66 -11.46
C GLY A 101 -1.75 4.24 -11.68
N ALA A 102 -0.76 5.09 -11.39
CA ALA A 102 0.64 4.71 -11.42
C ALA A 102 0.99 3.93 -10.15
N ALA A 103 1.86 2.91 -10.28
CA ALA A 103 2.35 2.16 -9.13
C ALA A 103 3.34 3.02 -8.33
N ALA A 104 3.13 3.13 -7.02
CA ALA A 104 4.01 3.88 -6.12
C ALA A 104 5.19 3.04 -5.62
N TRP A 105 5.13 1.71 -5.72
CA TRP A 105 6.21 0.82 -5.30
C TRP A 105 7.12 0.42 -6.45
N VAL A 106 8.38 0.15 -6.13
CA VAL A 106 9.35 -0.42 -7.08
C VAL A 106 9.94 -1.71 -6.48
N PRO A 107 9.68 -2.89 -7.08
CA PRO A 107 8.74 -3.13 -8.17
C PRO A 107 7.28 -2.84 -7.78
N ALA A 108 6.44 -2.64 -8.81
CA ALA A 108 5.02 -2.27 -8.68
C ALA A 108 4.19 -3.24 -7.82
N VAL A 109 4.56 -4.52 -7.83
CA VAL A 109 3.99 -5.58 -6.98
C VAL A 109 5.07 -6.07 -6.04
N ARG A 110 4.79 -6.05 -4.74
CA ARG A 110 5.68 -6.49 -3.66
C ARG A 110 5.16 -7.77 -3.03
N THR A 111 6.08 -8.67 -2.69
CA THR A 111 5.76 -9.85 -1.89
C THR A 111 5.72 -9.46 -0.42
N VAL A 112 4.53 -9.55 0.19
CA VAL A 112 4.32 -9.29 1.62
C VAL A 112 4.65 -10.52 2.46
N SER A 113 4.26 -11.70 1.99
CA SER A 113 4.63 -12.97 2.62
C SER A 113 5.04 -13.98 1.55
N ASN A 114 6.30 -14.39 1.58
CA ASN A 114 6.83 -15.44 0.70
C ASN A 114 6.71 -16.86 1.31
N ARG A 115 6.11 -17.00 2.50
CA ARG A 115 5.90 -18.31 3.12
C ARG A 115 4.83 -19.07 2.34
N ILE A 116 5.24 -20.15 1.67
CA ILE A 116 4.39 -21.01 0.83
C ILE A 116 3.62 -21.99 1.70
N THR A 117 2.43 -21.56 2.12
CA THR A 117 1.51 -22.29 3.00
C THR A 117 0.07 -22.08 2.52
N GLU A 118 -0.88 -22.77 3.13
CA GLU A 118 -2.27 -22.38 3.00
C GLU A 118 -2.50 -21.05 3.70
N LYS A 119 -3.17 -20.12 3.00
CA LYS A 119 -3.58 -18.84 3.56
C LYS A 119 -5.09 -18.68 3.45
N SER A 120 -5.68 -17.96 4.39
CA SER A 120 -7.13 -17.75 4.40
C SER A 120 -7.51 -16.46 5.10
N ARG A 121 -8.68 -15.92 4.74
CA ARG A 121 -9.31 -14.79 5.42
C ARG A 121 -8.38 -13.58 5.55
N LEU A 122 -7.74 -13.21 4.44
CA LEU A 122 -6.97 -11.97 4.40
C LEU A 122 -7.88 -10.79 4.75
N ASP A 123 -7.39 -9.94 5.63
CA ASP A 123 -7.99 -8.64 5.93
C ASP A 123 -6.90 -7.58 6.05
N VAL A 124 -7.27 -6.32 5.82
CA VAL A 124 -6.36 -5.18 5.85
C VAL A 124 -7.02 -3.95 6.47
N ASN A 125 -6.26 -3.21 7.25
CA ASN A 125 -6.63 -1.88 7.74
C ASN A 125 -5.46 -0.90 7.56
N ARG A 126 -5.69 0.40 7.80
CA ARG A 126 -4.66 1.45 7.80
C ARG A 126 -4.42 1.92 9.23
N THR A 127 -3.16 2.08 9.63
CA THR A 127 -2.82 2.75 10.89
C THR A 127 -3.01 4.28 10.76
N PRO A 128 -3.03 5.03 11.87
CA PRO A 128 -3.00 6.50 11.81
C PRO A 128 -1.82 7.03 10.99
N SER A 129 -0.62 6.44 11.19
CA SER A 129 0.62 6.70 10.44
C SER A 129 0.60 6.24 8.97
N GLY A 130 -0.50 5.62 8.53
CA GLY A 130 -0.72 5.28 7.14
C GLY A 130 -0.26 3.91 6.69
N MET A 131 0.45 3.16 7.53
CA MET A 131 0.82 1.78 7.24
C MET A 131 -0.39 0.90 7.00
N ALA A 132 -0.28 -0.02 6.05
CA ALA A 132 -1.26 -1.09 5.93
C ALA A 132 -0.97 -2.16 7.00
N LEU A 133 -1.96 -2.51 7.81
CA LEU A 133 -1.89 -3.64 8.75
C LEU A 133 -2.69 -4.80 8.18
N LEU A 134 -2.03 -5.91 7.89
CA LEU A 134 -2.64 -7.12 7.35
C LEU A 134 -2.76 -8.19 8.43
N ALA A 135 -3.83 -8.97 8.38
CA ALA A 135 -3.99 -10.19 9.18
C ALA A 135 -4.54 -11.33 8.31
N TRP A 136 -4.06 -12.55 8.52
CA TRP A 136 -4.51 -13.73 7.79
C TRP A 136 -4.33 -15.01 8.63
N GLY A 137 -5.12 -16.03 8.31
CA GLY A 137 -4.86 -17.40 8.80
C GLY A 137 -3.79 -18.06 7.93
N ASP A 138 -2.78 -18.67 8.55
CA ASP A 138 -1.65 -19.32 7.87
C ASP A 138 -1.33 -20.66 8.53
N GLY A 139 -1.09 -21.69 7.73
CA GLY A 139 -0.69 -22.98 8.27
C GLY A 139 -0.56 -24.09 7.23
N PRO A 140 -0.42 -25.34 7.68
CA PRO A 140 -0.36 -26.49 6.79
C PRO A 140 -1.68 -26.70 6.01
N ALA A 141 -1.58 -27.44 4.90
CA ALA A 141 -2.73 -27.90 4.11
C ALA A 141 -3.74 -28.68 4.94
N THR A 142 -3.24 -29.46 5.90
CA THR A 142 -4.03 -30.24 6.84
C THR A 142 -3.62 -29.89 8.27
N GLY A 143 -4.59 -29.58 9.12
CA GLY A 143 -4.37 -29.23 10.52
C GLY A 143 -4.78 -27.80 10.86
N ASN A 144 -4.36 -27.34 12.04
CA ASN A 144 -4.71 -26.02 12.56
C ASN A 144 -3.89 -24.92 11.89
N ARG A 145 -4.51 -23.77 11.69
CA ARG A 145 -3.88 -22.54 11.18
C ARG A 145 -3.81 -21.54 12.32
N ASP A 146 -2.70 -20.81 12.40
CA ASP A 146 -2.55 -19.69 13.33
C ASP A 146 -2.91 -18.38 12.62
N ILE A 147 -3.16 -17.33 13.41
CA ILE A 147 -3.35 -15.98 12.88
C ILE A 147 -2.00 -15.28 12.83
N TYR A 148 -1.63 -14.82 11.65
CA TYR A 148 -0.45 -14.01 11.40
C TYR A 148 -0.89 -12.58 11.09
N ALA A 149 -0.03 -11.63 11.43
CA ALA A 149 -0.22 -10.23 11.09
C ALA A 149 1.11 -9.60 10.74
N THR A 150 1.07 -8.59 9.87
CA THR A 150 2.23 -7.77 9.54
C THR A 150 1.79 -6.39 9.09
N ASN A 151 2.66 -5.40 9.23
CA ASN A 151 2.48 -4.09 8.66
C ASN A 151 3.28 -3.96 7.35
N VAL A 152 2.74 -3.19 6.41
CA VAL A 152 3.37 -2.85 5.13
C VAL A 152 3.48 -1.35 5.00
N ASN A 153 4.70 -0.94 4.68
CA ASN A 153 5.16 0.43 4.57
C ASN A 153 4.64 1.07 3.26
N PRO A 154 3.79 2.11 3.32
CA PRO A 154 3.17 2.68 2.13
C PRO A 154 4.13 3.31 1.14
N PRO A 155 5.25 3.93 1.55
CA PRO A 155 6.26 4.43 0.62
C PRO A 155 6.82 3.40 -0.35
N ASN A 156 7.28 2.27 0.19
CA ASN A 156 8.15 1.36 -0.55
C ASN A 156 7.64 -0.10 -0.52
N GLY A 157 6.53 -0.38 0.14
CA GLY A 157 5.96 -1.72 0.27
C GLY A 157 6.82 -2.71 1.07
N SER A 158 7.79 -2.22 1.85
CA SER A 158 8.55 -3.08 2.78
C SER A 158 7.65 -3.59 3.91
N VAL A 159 8.03 -4.73 4.49
CA VAL A 159 7.24 -5.45 5.49
C VAL A 159 7.91 -5.32 6.85
N GLY A 160 7.11 -5.12 7.89
CA GLY A 160 7.60 -4.92 9.26
C GLY A 160 7.67 -3.44 9.63
N LEU A 161 8.17 -3.16 10.84
CA LEU A 161 8.23 -1.79 11.35
C LEU A 161 8.99 -0.89 10.35
N PRO A 162 8.49 0.35 10.12
CA PRO A 162 9.28 1.34 9.42
C PRO A 162 10.58 1.51 10.22
N VAL A 163 11.71 1.48 9.51
CA VAL A 163 12.94 2.00 10.08
C VAL A 163 12.80 3.51 9.93
N PHE A 164 12.39 4.19 11.00
CA PHE A 164 12.48 5.64 11.05
C PHE A 164 13.96 5.98 11.11
N LEU A 165 14.47 6.56 10.03
CA LEU A 165 15.77 7.19 10.04
C LEU A 165 15.50 8.64 10.44
N HIS A 166 15.52 8.88 11.76
CA HIS A 166 15.32 10.22 12.30
C HIS A 166 16.33 11.17 11.64
N GLY A 167 15.84 12.25 11.04
CA GLY A 167 16.63 13.19 10.24
C GLY A 167 16.54 13.00 8.71
N ASP A 168 16.23 11.80 8.21
CA ASP A 168 16.07 11.56 6.76
C ASP A 168 14.63 11.85 6.34
N THR A 169 14.34 13.11 6.07
CA THR A 169 13.00 13.65 5.81
C THR A 169 12.64 13.76 4.33
N ASP A 170 13.56 13.49 3.41
CA ASP A 170 13.17 13.18 2.02
C ASP A 170 13.13 11.68 1.69
N CYS A 171 13.60 10.83 2.63
CA CYS A 171 13.61 9.37 2.54
C CYS A 171 14.49 8.83 1.41
N ASP A 172 15.57 9.53 1.07
CA ASP A 172 16.55 9.04 0.11
C ASP A 172 17.58 8.05 0.73
N GLY A 173 17.63 8.00 2.06
CA GLY A 173 18.42 7.07 2.86
C GLY A 173 19.70 7.63 3.44
N ASP A 174 20.04 8.89 3.14
CA ASP A 174 21.09 9.66 3.78
C ASP A 174 20.48 10.72 4.71
N ILE A 175 21.25 11.30 5.63
CA ILE A 175 20.83 12.46 6.43
C ILE A 175 21.76 13.61 6.08
N ASP A 176 21.30 14.52 5.24
CA ASP A 176 22.13 15.62 4.75
C ASP A 176 21.36 16.95 4.58
N PHE A 177 21.89 17.86 3.76
CA PHE A 177 21.27 19.18 3.60
C PHE A 177 19.99 19.16 2.77
N ASP A 178 19.76 18.11 1.98
CA ASP A 178 18.54 17.95 1.19
C ASP A 178 17.32 17.65 2.09
N ASP A 179 17.55 17.23 3.34
CA ASP A 179 16.52 17.06 4.38
C ASP A 179 15.99 18.36 4.98
N ILE A 180 16.67 19.50 4.81
CA ILE A 180 16.25 20.74 5.49
C ILE A 180 14.87 21.21 5.03
N ASP A 181 14.64 21.26 3.72
CA ASP A 181 13.37 21.72 3.16
C ASP A 181 12.20 20.77 3.50
N PRO A 182 12.34 19.43 3.38
CA PRO A 182 11.34 18.48 3.85
C PRO A 182 11.08 18.56 5.36
N PHE A 183 12.12 18.71 6.19
CA PHE A 183 11.95 18.90 7.63
C PHE A 183 11.14 20.16 7.95
N VAL A 184 11.44 21.28 7.30
CA VAL A 184 10.64 22.51 7.46
C VAL A 184 9.18 22.30 7.01
N ALA A 185 8.95 21.52 5.95
CA ALA A 185 7.61 21.14 5.54
C ALA A 185 6.91 20.24 6.58
N ALA A 186 7.66 19.35 7.26
CA ALA A 186 7.17 18.49 8.33
C ALA A 186 6.67 19.28 9.54
N LEU A 187 7.40 20.34 9.93
CA LEU A 187 6.96 21.29 10.96
C LEU A 187 5.67 22.04 10.58
N GLY A 188 5.37 22.13 9.28
CA GLY A 188 4.09 22.63 8.76
C GLY A 188 2.89 21.69 8.99
N GLY A 189 3.16 20.46 9.46
CA GLY A 189 2.19 19.44 9.84
C GLY A 189 2.14 18.24 8.88
N GLN A 190 1.80 17.08 9.44
CA GLN A 190 1.76 15.79 8.74
C GLN A 190 1.02 15.82 7.40
N ALA A 191 -0.16 16.44 7.35
CA ALA A 191 -0.96 16.47 6.13
C ALA A 191 -0.31 17.24 4.98
N VAL A 192 0.51 18.25 5.27
CA VAL A 192 1.24 19.04 4.26
C VAL A 192 2.44 18.24 3.79
N TYR A 193 3.22 17.71 4.74
CA TYR A 193 4.40 16.92 4.46
C TYR A 193 4.10 15.70 3.59
N GLU A 194 3.11 14.89 3.97
CA GLU A 194 2.82 13.65 3.24
C GLU A 194 2.25 13.89 1.82
N VAL A 195 1.83 15.13 1.50
CA VAL A 195 1.47 15.53 0.13
C VAL A 195 2.72 15.87 -0.71
N LEU A 196 3.71 16.51 -0.09
CA LEU A 196 4.98 16.87 -0.74
C LEU A 196 5.93 15.67 -0.85
N TYR A 197 5.91 14.80 0.17
CA TYR A 197 6.77 13.63 0.32
C TYR A 197 5.91 12.36 0.51
N PRO A 198 5.11 11.95 -0.50
CA PRO A 198 4.17 10.81 -0.42
C PRO A 198 4.86 9.43 -0.28
N GLY A 199 6.18 9.42 -0.33
CA GLY A 199 7.07 8.29 -0.10
C GLY A 199 7.92 8.42 1.17
N CYS A 200 7.64 9.37 2.05
CA CYS A 200 8.39 9.52 3.28
C CYS A 200 7.52 9.49 4.53
N TYR A 201 8.13 9.16 5.67
CA TYR A 201 7.45 9.20 6.96
C TYR A 201 7.59 10.58 7.56
N TRP A 202 6.47 11.20 7.92
CA TRP A 202 6.49 12.45 8.65
C TRP A 202 7.23 12.33 9.98
N LEU A 203 7.14 11.18 10.64
CA LEU A 203 7.89 10.86 11.87
C LEU A 203 9.40 10.70 11.67
N ASN A 204 9.95 10.80 10.45
CA ASN A 204 11.40 10.96 10.31
C ASN A 204 11.85 12.36 10.78
N ALA A 205 10.92 13.33 10.85
CA ALA A 205 11.18 14.65 11.40
C ALA A 205 11.03 14.74 12.93
N ASP A 206 10.60 13.67 13.61
CA ASP A 206 10.63 13.54 15.09
C ASP A 206 12.09 13.21 15.47
N ALA A 207 12.97 14.21 15.41
CA ALA A 207 14.41 14.02 15.48
C ALA A 207 14.89 13.73 16.91
N ASP A 208 14.13 14.13 17.94
CA ASP A 208 14.46 13.86 19.33
C ASP A 208 13.81 12.58 19.91
N GLY A 209 12.83 12.01 19.18
CA GLY A 209 12.24 10.71 19.43
C GLY A 209 11.14 10.71 20.50
N ASP A 210 10.52 11.86 20.77
CA ASP A 210 9.47 11.99 21.79
C ASP A 210 8.08 11.59 21.28
N GLY A 211 7.93 11.42 19.97
CA GLY A 211 6.72 10.92 19.30
C GLY A 211 5.85 11.99 18.67
N ASP A 212 6.21 13.27 18.79
CA ASP A 212 5.59 14.39 18.09
C ASP A 212 6.61 15.00 17.09
N VAL A 213 6.12 15.77 16.11
CA VAL A 213 7.00 16.57 15.23
C VAL A 213 6.65 18.03 15.45
N ASP A 214 7.52 18.74 16.16
CA ASP A 214 7.36 20.14 16.49
C ASP A 214 8.72 20.89 16.60
N PHE A 215 8.74 22.04 17.26
CA PHE A 215 9.94 22.87 17.30
C PHE A 215 11.06 22.30 18.18
N ASP A 216 10.76 21.36 19.07
CA ASP A 216 11.76 20.72 19.93
C ASP A 216 12.69 19.78 19.12
N ASP A 217 12.25 19.35 17.93
CA ASP A 217 13.05 18.55 16.98
C ASP A 217 14.20 19.30 16.31
N ILE A 218 14.15 20.64 16.25
CA ILE A 218 15.11 21.42 15.44
C ILE A 218 16.55 21.18 15.87
N ASP A 219 16.84 21.24 17.17
CA ASP A 219 18.20 21.11 17.67
C ASP A 219 18.72 19.67 17.48
N ALA A 220 17.85 18.67 17.62
CA ALA A 220 18.18 17.27 17.36
C ALA A 220 18.43 17.02 15.86
N PHE A 221 17.60 17.59 14.99
CA PHE A 221 17.76 17.52 13.54
C PHE A 221 19.08 18.14 13.07
N VAL A 222 19.41 19.34 13.56
CA VAL A 222 20.68 20.02 13.25
C VAL A 222 21.89 19.18 13.71
N ALA A 223 21.76 18.44 14.83
CA ALA A 223 22.82 17.57 15.31
C ALA A 223 23.06 16.34 14.40
N LEU A 224 22.05 15.91 13.64
CA LEU A 224 22.11 14.74 12.74
C LEU A 224 22.76 15.10 11.39
N ILE A 225 22.42 16.24 10.79
CA ILE A 225 22.97 16.68 9.49
C ILE A 225 24.45 17.12 9.60
N GLY A 226 24.94 17.37 10.82
CA GLY A 226 26.29 17.84 11.09
C GLY A 226 27.38 16.77 11.20
N SER A 227 27.06 15.48 10.99
CA SER A 227 27.98 14.34 11.20
C SER A 227 28.39 13.64 9.91
#